data_AF-A0A533SKE2-F1
#
_entry.id   AF-A0A533SKE2-F1
#
_cell.length_a   1.000
_cell.length_b   1.000
_cell.length_c   1.000
_cell.angle_alpha   90.00
_cell.angle_beta   90.00
_cell.angle_gamma   90.00
#
_symmetry.space_group_name_H-M   'P 1'
#
loop_
_entity.id
_entity.type
_entity.pdbx_description
1 polymer ?
#
loop_
_entity_poly.entity_id
_entity_poly.type
_entity_poly.pdbx_seq_one_letter_code
_entity_poly.pdbx_strand_id
1 'polypeptide(L)'
;MRTLKKSTLIGLVIGDTLVILAVTLFGFQSHNQNLTGLRWMPTFLPVALAWGIIAPWFGLYHTDVVKRPLQVWRILPTLLLATPLALLARSLWLGRPIIWVFALVLGGILTLALLLWRLLWAFASGRRQ
;
A
#
# COMPACT_ATOMS: atom_id res chain seq x y z
N MET A 1 9.62 -22.45 4.45
CA MET A 1 9.01 -21.14 4.77
C MET A 1 7.77 -21.38 5.62
N ARG A 2 7.65 -20.77 6.80
CA ARG A 2 6.44 -20.95 7.64
C ARG A 2 5.31 -20.07 7.11
N THR A 3 4.18 -20.70 6.78
CA THR A 3 2.95 -20.02 6.36
C THR A 3 2.37 -19.19 7.49
N LEU A 4 1.92 -17.96 7.20
CA LEU A 4 1.22 -17.14 8.18
C LEU A 4 -0.09 -17.80 8.60
N LYS A 5 -0.51 -17.58 9.85
CA LYS A 5 -1.89 -17.88 10.25
C LYS A 5 -2.85 -17.06 9.37
N LYS A 6 -3.92 -17.68 8.90
CA LYS A 6 -4.91 -17.06 8.01
C LYS A 6 -5.46 -15.73 8.57
N SER A 7 -5.75 -15.66 9.87
CA SER A 7 -6.20 -14.42 10.52
C SER A 7 -5.17 -13.30 10.47
N THR A 8 -3.88 -13.62 10.64
CA THR A 8 -2.78 -12.65 10.52
C THR A 8 -2.65 -12.15 9.09
N LEU A 9 -2.74 -13.04 8.10
CA LEU A 9 -2.73 -12.66 6.69
C LEU A 9 -3.89 -11.71 6.35
N ILE A 10 -5.11 -12.09 6.74
CA ILE A 10 -6.31 -11.27 6.51
C ILE A 10 -6.16 -9.89 7.18
N GLY A 11 -5.71 -9.85 8.43
CA GLY A 11 -5.51 -8.59 9.15
C GLY A 11 -4.48 -7.68 8.48
N LEU A 12 -3.40 -8.23 7.92
CA LEU A 12 -2.40 -7.47 7.17
C LEU A 12 -2.96 -6.94 5.85
N VAL A 13 -3.64 -7.77 5.07
CA VAL A 13 -4.23 -7.38 3.78
C VAL A 13 -5.28 -6.28 3.99
N ILE A 14 -6.16 -6.44 4.98
CA ILE A 14 -7.14 -5.41 5.33
C ILE A 14 -6.43 -4.13 5.80
N GLY A 15 -5.44 -4.25 6.69
CA GLY A 15 -4.69 -3.11 7.19
C GLY A 15 -3.99 -2.32 6.08
N ASP A 16 -3.29 -3.00 5.18
CA ASP A 16 -2.64 -2.36 4.04
C ASP A 16 -3.66 -1.66 3.13
N THR A 17 -4.78 -2.32 2.85
CA THR A 17 -5.86 -1.77 2.02
C THR A 17 -6.46 -0.51 2.66
N LEU A 18 -6.64 -0.52 3.99
CA LEU A 18 -7.13 0.65 4.73
C LEU A 18 -6.12 1.80 4.73
N VAL A 19 -4.82 1.52 4.85
CA VAL A 19 -3.77 2.55 4.74
C VAL A 19 -3.77 3.16 3.34
N ILE A 20 -3.85 2.34 2.29
CA ILE A 20 -3.94 2.80 0.90
C ILE A 20 -5.19 3.65 0.68
N LEU A 21 -6.33 3.23 1.23
CA LEU A 21 -7.58 4.00 1.19
C LEU A 21 -7.42 5.35 1.90
N ALA A 22 -6.89 5.36 3.12
CA ALA A 22 -6.68 6.57 3.91
C ALA A 22 -5.77 7.57 3.19
N VAL A 23 -4.63 7.12 2.65
CA VAL A 23 -3.73 7.96 1.85
C VAL A 23 -4.44 8.51 0.61
N THR A 24 -5.26 7.69 -0.06
CA THR A 24 -6.01 8.14 -1.23
C THR A 24 -7.01 9.24 -0.86
N LEU A 25 -7.83 9.04 0.17
CA LEU A 25 -8.83 10.02 0.59
C LEU A 25 -8.18 11.31 1.11
N PHE A 26 -7.10 11.20 1.89
CA PHE A 26 -6.33 12.35 2.34
C PHE A 26 -5.72 13.13 1.17
N GLY A 27 -5.20 12.43 0.15
CA GLY A 27 -4.72 13.03 -1.09
C GLY A 27 -5.80 13.87 -1.79
N PHE A 28 -7.02 13.36 -1.89
CA PHE A 28 -8.15 14.12 -2.43
C PHE A 28 -8.49 15.34 -1.58
N GLN A 29 -8.62 15.17 -0.26
CA GLN A 29 -8.94 16.26 0.66
C GLN A 29 -7.89 17.37 0.62
N SER A 30 -6.60 17.03 0.65
CA SER A 30 -5.48 18.00 0.56
C SER A 30 -5.46 18.83 -0.73
N HIS A 31 -6.08 18.32 -1.81
CA HIS A 31 -6.19 19.01 -3.09
C HIS A 31 -7.58 19.68 -3.26
N ASN A 32 -8.33 19.85 -2.17
CA ASN A 32 -9.71 20.35 -2.15
C ASN A 32 -10.62 19.64 -3.16
N GLN A 33 -10.35 18.36 -3.42
CA GLN A 33 -11.16 17.54 -4.30
C GLN A 33 -12.35 16.97 -3.52
N ASN A 34 -13.49 16.89 -4.19
CA ASN A 34 -14.68 16.30 -3.60
C ASN A 34 -14.50 14.77 -3.44
N LEU A 35 -14.84 14.27 -2.25
CA LEU A 35 -14.83 12.84 -1.91
C LEU A 35 -16.14 12.12 -2.29
N THR A 36 -17.20 12.85 -2.61
CA THR A 36 -18.48 12.24 -2.99
C THR A 36 -18.37 11.49 -4.31
N GLY A 37 -19.10 10.38 -4.41
CA GLY A 37 -19.07 9.51 -5.59
C GLY A 37 -17.80 8.67 -5.65
N LEU A 38 -17.40 8.32 -6.87
CA LEU A 38 -16.37 7.31 -7.14
C LEU A 38 -15.07 7.88 -7.69
N ARG A 39 -14.85 9.20 -7.58
CA ARG A 39 -13.70 9.91 -8.18
C ARG A 39 -12.34 9.45 -7.62
N TRP A 40 -12.32 8.92 -6.41
CA TRP A 40 -11.13 8.38 -5.75
C TRP A 40 -10.80 6.93 -6.16
N MET A 41 -11.75 6.20 -6.74
CA MET A 41 -11.56 4.79 -7.14
C MET A 41 -10.46 4.60 -8.19
N PRO A 42 -10.33 5.46 -9.23
CA PRO A 42 -9.23 5.35 -10.19
C PRO A 42 -7.84 5.56 -9.59
N THR A 43 -7.73 6.01 -8.33
CA THR A 43 -6.46 6.01 -7.60
C THR A 43 -6.39 4.83 -6.64
N PHE A 44 -7.41 4.64 -5.80
CA PHE A 44 -7.43 3.61 -4.77
C PHE A 44 -7.31 2.19 -5.36
N LEU A 45 -8.16 1.83 -6.32
CA LEU A 45 -8.22 0.46 -6.84
C LEU A 45 -6.94 0.07 -7.58
N PRO A 46 -6.39 0.88 -8.51
CA PRO A 46 -5.11 0.55 -9.14
C PRO A 46 -3.97 0.40 -8.14
N VAL A 47 -3.90 1.23 -7.10
CA VAL A 47 -2.85 1.11 -6.06
C VAL A 47 -3.05 -0.15 -5.22
N ALA A 48 -4.26 -0.42 -4.76
CA ALA A 48 -4.56 -1.61 -3.96
C ALA A 48 -4.29 -2.90 -4.73
N LEU A 49 -4.66 -2.95 -6.01
CA LEU A 49 -4.40 -4.09 -6.89
C LEU A 49 -2.91 -4.26 -7.17
N ALA A 50 -2.19 -3.18 -7.52
CA ALA A 50 -0.76 -3.25 -7.75
C ALA A 50 0.00 -3.68 -6.49
N TRP A 51 -0.37 -3.16 -5.32
CA TRP A 51 0.17 -3.61 -4.04
C TRP A 51 -0.11 -5.09 -3.80
N GLY A 52 -1.36 -5.53 -3.96
CA GLY A 52 -1.77 -6.91 -3.79
C GLY A 52 -1.03 -7.90 -4.70
N ILE A 53 -0.71 -7.47 -5.92
CA ILE A 53 0.08 -8.26 -6.89
C ILE A 53 1.55 -8.28 -6.49
N ILE A 54 2.16 -7.15 -6.15
CA ILE A 54 3.62 -7.01 -5.99
C ILE A 54 4.10 -7.40 -4.59
N ALA A 55 3.39 -7.03 -3.52
CA ALA A 55 3.79 -7.25 -2.14
C ALA A 55 4.12 -8.73 -1.78
N PRO A 56 3.41 -9.76 -2.29
CA PRO A 56 3.76 -11.15 -2.03
C PRO A 56 5.16 -11.53 -2.51
N TRP A 57 5.61 -11.02 -3.68
CA TRP A 57 6.91 -11.33 -4.26
C TRP A 57 8.08 -10.80 -3.41
N PHE A 58 7.84 -9.74 -2.63
CA PHE A 58 8.81 -9.21 -1.67
C PHE A 58 8.73 -9.89 -0.29
N GLY A 59 7.83 -10.85 -0.12
CA GLY A 59 7.64 -11.60 1.11
C GLY A 59 6.95 -10.82 2.22
N LEU A 60 6.23 -9.74 1.90
CA LEU A 60 5.53 -8.90 2.90
C LEU A 60 4.40 -9.63 3.65
N TYR A 61 4.08 -10.85 3.20
CA TYR A 61 3.13 -11.76 3.85
C TYR A 61 3.80 -13.08 4.29
N HIS A 62 5.11 -13.10 4.49
CA HIS A 62 5.82 -14.23 5.08
C HIS A 62 6.02 -14.01 6.58
N THR A 63 5.89 -15.09 7.37
CA THR A 63 6.02 -15.04 8.84
C THR A 63 7.36 -14.46 9.28
N ASP A 64 8.44 -14.80 8.57
CA ASP A 64 9.81 -14.38 8.89
C ASP A 64 10.05 -12.89 8.63
N VAL A 65 9.19 -12.25 7.84
CA VAL A 65 9.23 -10.81 7.53
C VAL A 65 8.29 -10.04 8.44
N VAL A 66 7.03 -10.46 8.53
CA VAL A 66 5.95 -9.76 9.26
C VAL A 66 6.29 -9.51 10.73
N LYS A 67 6.99 -10.47 11.37
CA LYS A 67 7.33 -10.40 12.80
C LYS A 67 8.61 -9.63 13.09
N ARG A 68 9.36 -9.20 12.08
CA ARG A 68 10.68 -8.56 12.26
C ARG A 68 10.58 -7.08 11.88
N PRO A 69 10.58 -6.14 12.85
CA PRO A 69 10.53 -4.71 12.58
C PRO A 69 11.62 -4.25 11.61
N LEU A 70 12.82 -4.84 11.69
CA LEU A 70 13.94 -4.55 10.78
C LEU A 70 13.70 -4.98 9.33
N GLN A 71 12.61 -5.68 8.99
CA GLN A 71 12.31 -6.10 7.61
C GLN A 71 11.31 -5.18 6.90
N VAL A 72 10.80 -4.13 7.56
CA VAL A 72 9.82 -3.20 6.94
C VAL A 72 10.40 -2.44 5.75
N TRP A 73 11.73 -2.29 5.64
CA TRP A 73 12.37 -1.62 4.51
C TRP A 73 12.01 -2.25 3.16
N ARG A 74 11.59 -3.52 3.12
CA ARG A 74 11.11 -4.22 1.91
C ARG A 74 9.93 -3.53 1.23
N ILE A 75 9.22 -2.67 1.95
CA ILE A 75 8.14 -1.84 1.41
C ILE A 75 8.66 -0.87 0.34
N LEU A 76 9.88 -0.34 0.51
CA LEU A 76 10.47 0.60 -0.43
C LEU A 76 10.60 0.02 -1.85
N PRO A 77 11.32 -1.10 -2.08
CA PRO A 77 11.39 -1.70 -3.41
C PRO A 77 10.04 -2.26 -3.88
N THR A 78 9.14 -2.64 -2.98
CA THR A 78 7.77 -3.03 -3.33
C THR A 78 7.02 -1.86 -3.99
N LEU A 79 7.05 -0.67 -3.39
CA LEU A 79 6.35 0.50 -3.93
C LEU A 79 7.04 1.14 -5.12
N LEU A 80 8.36 0.99 -5.25
CA LEU A 80 9.08 1.37 -6.47
C LEU A 80 8.54 0.62 -7.70
N LEU A 81 8.05 -0.62 -7.55
CA LEU A 81 7.42 -1.38 -8.62
C LEU A 81 5.89 -1.25 -8.66
N ALA A 82 5.23 -1.23 -7.50
CA ALA A 82 3.77 -1.14 -7.44
C ALA A 82 3.25 0.23 -7.90
N THR A 83 3.98 1.32 -7.63
CA THR A 83 3.51 2.67 -7.99
C THR A 83 3.44 2.88 -9.51
N PRO A 84 4.48 2.57 -10.31
CA PRO A 84 4.39 2.63 -11.77
C PRO A 84 3.26 1.75 -12.33
N LEU A 85 3.10 0.53 -11.81
CA LEU A 85 2.03 -0.38 -12.23
C LEU A 85 0.64 0.20 -11.94
N ALA A 86 0.44 0.75 -10.74
CA ALA A 86 -0.80 1.42 -10.36
C ALA A 86 -1.11 2.62 -11.26
N LEU A 87 -0.09 3.41 -11.61
CA LEU A 87 -0.28 4.57 -12.46
C LEU A 87 -0.53 4.23 -13.92
N LEU A 88 0.08 3.16 -14.43
CA LEU A 88 -0.28 2.63 -15.73
C LEU A 88 -1.76 2.23 -15.76
N ALA A 89 -2.21 1.45 -14.78
CA ALA A 89 -3.61 1.05 -14.67
C ALA A 89 -4.56 2.26 -14.51
N ARG A 90 -4.19 3.26 -13.71
CA ARG A 90 -4.93 4.53 -13.57
C ARG A 90 -4.96 5.32 -14.88
N SER A 91 -3.85 5.41 -15.59
CA SER A 91 -3.72 6.11 -16.87
C SER A 91 -4.63 5.51 -17.92
N LEU A 92 -4.65 4.17 -18.02
CA LEU A 92 -5.55 3.42 -18.87
C LEU A 92 -7.02 3.64 -18.49
N TRP A 93 -7.36 3.59 -17.20
CA TRP A 93 -8.73 3.84 -16.75
C TRP A 93 -9.20 5.25 -17.14
N LEU A 94 -8.39 6.27 -16.88
CA LEU A 94 -8.79 7.66 -17.10
C LEU A 94 -8.64 8.14 -18.54
N GLY A 95 -7.99 7.36 -19.41
CA GLY A 95 -7.62 7.80 -20.77
C GLY A 95 -6.70 9.03 -20.77
N ARG A 96 -5.79 9.12 -19.79
CA ARG A 96 -4.92 10.30 -19.58
C ARG A 96 -3.46 9.89 -19.37
N PRO A 97 -2.48 10.70 -19.79
CA PRO A 97 -1.08 10.40 -19.59
C PRO A 97 -0.70 10.31 -18.11
N ILE A 98 0.37 9.57 -17.83
CA ILE A 98 0.94 9.48 -16.48
C ILE A 98 1.53 10.84 -16.08
N ILE A 99 1.14 11.31 -14.89
CA ILE A 99 1.73 12.51 -14.28
C ILE A 99 2.83 12.04 -13.31
N TRP A 100 4.09 12.22 -13.69
CA TRP A 100 5.22 11.67 -12.93
C TRP A 100 5.43 12.33 -11.56
N VAL A 101 5.11 13.62 -11.39
CA VAL A 101 5.16 14.25 -10.07
C VAL A 101 4.13 13.64 -9.12
N PHE A 102 2.95 13.29 -9.63
CA PHE A 102 1.94 12.57 -8.85
C PHE A 102 2.44 11.17 -8.47
N ALA A 103 3.18 10.49 -9.35
CA ALA A 103 3.83 9.21 -9.05
C ALA A 103 4.79 9.30 -7.87
N LEU A 104 5.69 10.27 -7.91
CA LEU A 104 6.71 10.45 -6.90
C LEU A 104 6.07 10.76 -5.54
N VAL A 105 5.12 11.69 -5.50
CA VAL A 105 4.45 12.11 -4.27
C VAL A 105 3.58 10.98 -3.69
N LEU A 106 2.76 10.35 -4.53
CA LEU A 106 1.90 9.23 -4.10
C LEU A 106 2.74 8.06 -3.59
N GLY A 107 3.75 7.64 -4.34
CA GLY A 107 4.65 6.54 -3.96
C GLY A 107 5.42 6.85 -2.69
N GLY A 108 5.91 8.08 -2.53
CA GLY A 108 6.60 8.54 -1.32
C GLY A 108 5.69 8.50 -0.08
N ILE A 109 4.50 9.10 -0.15
CA ILE A 109 3.55 9.12 0.97
C ILE A 109 3.08 7.70 1.31
N LEU A 110 2.77 6.86 0.32
CA LEU A 110 2.41 5.46 0.53
C LEU A 110 3.54 4.70 1.23
N THR A 111 4.80 4.95 0.84
CA THR A 111 5.96 4.29 1.45
C THR A 111 6.04 4.62 2.93
N LEU A 112 5.94 5.91 3.28
CA LEU A 112 5.95 6.34 4.67
C LEU A 112 4.78 5.77 5.48
N ALA A 113 3.57 5.83 4.93
CA ALA A 113 2.36 5.35 5.59
C ALA A 113 2.39 3.83 5.84
N LEU A 114 2.80 3.04 4.84
CA LEU A 114 2.90 1.58 4.96
C LEU A 114 4.09 1.17 5.85
N LEU A 115 5.22 1.88 5.80
CA LEU A 115 6.32 1.67 6.76
C LEU A 115 5.84 1.85 8.19
N LEU A 116 5.16 2.96 8.48
CA LEU A 116 4.61 3.24 9.81
C LEU A 116 3.63 2.14 10.23
N TRP A 117 2.67 1.79 9.37
CA TRP A 117 1.69 0.74 9.66
C TRP A 117 2.35 -0.61 9.95
N ARG A 118 3.30 -1.05 9.11
CA ARG A 118 3.98 -2.34 9.28
C ARG A 118 4.89 -2.36 10.50
N LEU A 119 5.50 -1.24 10.87
CA LEU A 119 6.22 -1.10 12.15
C LEU A 119 5.26 -1.27 13.33
N LEU A 120 4.15 -0.53 13.34
CA LEU A 120 3.13 -0.62 14.40
C LEU A 120 2.62 -2.06 14.54
N TRP A 121 2.33 -2.74 13.43
CA TRP A 121 1.93 -4.14 13.43
C TRP A 121 2.99 -5.06 14.01
N ALA A 122 4.26 -4.92 13.59
CA ALA A 122 5.35 -5.76 14.09
C ALA A 122 5.54 -5.59 15.60
N PHE A 123 5.49 -4.37 16.13
CA PHE A 123 5.57 -4.10 17.56
C PHE A 123 4.34 -4.58 18.34
N ALA A 124 3.12 -4.46 17.79
CA ALA A 124 1.90 -4.94 18.44
C ALA A 124 1.84 -6.47 18.48
N SER A 125 2.31 -7.15 17.44
CA SER A 125 2.33 -8.62 17.35
C SER A 125 3.50 -9.28 18.08
N GLY A 126 4.61 -8.56 18.29
CA GLY A 126 5.71 -8.98 19.16
C GLY A 126 5.32 -9.01 20.65
N ARG A 127 4.41 -8.11 21.08
CA ARG A 127 3.92 -8.03 22.48
C ARG A 127 2.88 -9.11 22.85
N ARG A 128 2.38 -9.88 21.88
CA ARG A 128 1.36 -10.94 22.08
C ARG A 128 1.94 -12.36 22.02
N GLN A 129 3.27 -12.49 22.01
CA GLN A 129 4.02 -13.74 22.08
C GLN A 129 4.70 -13.82 23.43
#